data_AF-A0A4V5NFE4-F1
#
_entry.id   AF-A0A4V5NFE4-F1
#
_cell.length_a   1.000
_cell.length_b   1.000
_cell.length_c   1.000
_cell.angle_alpha   90.00
_cell.angle_beta   90.00
_cell.angle_gamma   90.00
#
_symmetry.space_group_name_H-M   'P 1'
#
loop_
_entity.id
_entity.type
_entity.pdbx_description
1 polymer ?
#
loop_
_entity_poly.entity_id
_entity_poly.type
_entity_poly.pdbx_seq_one_letter_code
_entity_poly.pdbx_strand_id
1 'polypeptide(L)'
;MADIRKSTDGPDPFSPSAYDFTQIPDYDNDFVVDDDFAEFAKALSAPENASASQDDLTTPPTVFITALNDWRPINQRVRGRRKGSSKKRRPPRRGKDEAREGFVYTLLKWPLLGVVFGWIVLLGAGYMLTRLYIYLYENLVTWRGKREMLRQRLQSQTIYEDWVKAAKELDEHLGNEQWKKTDEYAYYDSKTVRRVKEQMLTLRTRAEAEEKDQSSGNGRIKAIDELRGLVEACVKNNFVGFENPRLYSETYFGTKNLVQSYVDEVSASLTLLLNSRQLTQEDKRTLFKHIHTNFGRTALCLSGGATFAYYHFGIAKALLDASLLPSIITGTSGGALVAALLATRTDDELKKLLVPALAGRITACADPFSVWARRWYKTGARFDSVDWAK
;
A
#
# COMPACT_ATOMS: atom_id res chain seq x y z
N MET A 1 4.42 20.04 -10.82
CA MET A 1 3.76 18.74 -10.61
C MET A 1 3.03 18.81 -9.28
N ALA A 2 1.76 19.19 -9.38
CA ALA A 2 0.70 19.20 -8.39
C ALA A 2 -0.53 19.61 -9.23
N ASP A 3 -1.68 18.98 -9.06
CA ASP A 3 -2.86 19.32 -9.83
C ASP A 3 -3.18 20.81 -9.62
N ILE A 4 -3.18 21.59 -10.70
CA ILE A 4 -3.49 23.03 -10.64
C ILE A 4 -5.01 23.22 -10.52
N ARG A 5 -5.81 22.20 -10.90
CA ARG A 5 -7.27 22.26 -10.88
C ARG A 5 -7.82 21.84 -9.52
N LYS A 6 -7.66 22.74 -8.54
CA LYS A 6 -8.26 22.60 -7.20
C LYS A 6 -9.79 22.62 -7.18
N SER A 7 -10.44 22.87 -8.31
CA SER A 7 -11.91 22.93 -8.42
C SER A 7 -12.59 21.59 -8.15
N THR A 8 -11.87 20.47 -8.33
CA THR A 8 -12.37 19.12 -8.05
C THR A 8 -11.94 18.59 -6.68
N ASP A 9 -11.08 19.34 -5.97
CA ASP A 9 -10.60 18.91 -4.68
C ASP A 9 -11.74 19.04 -3.66
N GLY A 10 -11.89 18.03 -2.81
CA GLY A 10 -12.81 18.08 -1.68
C GLY A 10 -12.52 19.24 -0.73
N PRO A 11 -13.36 19.42 0.31
CA PRO A 11 -13.15 20.44 1.33
C PRO A 11 -11.75 20.36 1.95
N ASP A 12 -11.22 21.52 2.39
CA ASP A 12 -9.94 21.58 3.08
C ASP A 12 -9.93 20.63 4.29
N PRO A 13 -8.91 19.77 4.48
CA PRO A 13 -8.91 18.75 5.52
C PRO A 13 -9.12 19.26 6.96
N PHE A 14 -8.84 20.54 7.22
CA PHE A 14 -9.00 21.17 8.52
C PHE A 14 -10.31 21.96 8.65
N SER A 15 -11.10 22.05 7.58
CA SER A 15 -12.41 22.70 7.59
C SER A 15 -13.48 21.82 8.26
N PRO A 16 -14.48 22.42 8.95
CA PRO A 16 -15.60 21.65 9.49
C PRO A 16 -16.37 20.83 8.44
N SER A 17 -16.49 21.36 7.22
CA SER A 17 -17.12 20.67 6.08
C SER A 17 -16.40 19.38 5.69
N ALA A 18 -15.10 19.26 5.96
CA ALA A 18 -14.35 18.05 5.63
C ALA A 18 -14.69 16.85 6.51
N TYR A 19 -15.42 17.07 7.60
CA TYR A 19 -15.96 16.05 8.50
C TYR A 19 -17.46 15.80 8.30
N ASP A 20 -18.09 16.46 7.32
CA ASP A 20 -19.48 16.26 6.99
C ASP A 20 -19.67 15.00 6.12
N PHE A 21 -20.21 13.95 6.73
CA PHE A 21 -20.40 12.66 6.08
C PHE A 21 -21.38 12.71 4.91
N THR A 22 -22.31 13.68 4.91
CA THR A 22 -23.33 13.81 3.85
C THR A 22 -22.73 14.24 2.51
N GLN A 23 -21.49 14.76 2.52
CA GLN A 23 -20.79 15.21 1.31
C GLN A 23 -20.05 14.07 0.60
N ILE A 24 -19.95 12.90 1.23
CA ILE A 24 -19.28 11.74 0.65
C ILE A 24 -20.17 11.15 -0.46
N PRO A 25 -19.60 10.84 -1.64
CA PRO A 25 -20.33 10.09 -2.66
C PRO A 25 -20.91 8.79 -2.10
N ASP A 26 -22.14 8.46 -2.48
CA ASP A 26 -22.83 7.23 -2.06
C ASP A 26 -22.98 7.07 -0.53
N TYR A 27 -22.99 8.17 0.24
CA TYR A 27 -23.10 8.12 1.70
C TYR A 27 -24.31 7.31 2.20
N ASP A 28 -25.46 7.44 1.53
CA ASP A 28 -26.72 6.75 1.86
C ASP A 28 -26.78 5.32 1.29
N ASN A 29 -25.75 4.86 0.58
CA ASN A 29 -25.73 3.54 -0.03
C ASN A 29 -24.75 2.63 0.69
N ASP A 30 -25.30 1.66 1.44
CA ASP A 30 -24.50 0.67 2.15
C ASP A 30 -24.08 -0.51 1.26
N PHE A 31 -24.53 -0.56 0.00
CA PHE A 31 -24.25 -1.65 -0.95
C PHE A 31 -24.57 -3.05 -0.39
N VAL A 32 -25.54 -3.10 0.54
CA VAL A 32 -25.96 -4.28 1.27
C VAL A 32 -27.41 -4.61 0.92
N VAL A 33 -27.69 -5.88 0.65
CA VAL A 33 -29.04 -6.43 0.52
C VAL A 33 -29.39 -7.12 1.83
N ASP A 34 -30.25 -6.52 2.65
CA ASP A 34 -30.54 -7.03 4.00
C ASP A 34 -31.10 -8.46 4.02
N ASP A 35 -31.83 -8.87 2.98
CA ASP A 35 -32.36 -10.22 2.83
C ASP A 35 -31.24 -11.28 2.75
N ASP A 36 -30.14 -10.97 2.06
CA ASP A 36 -28.99 -11.87 1.94
C ASP A 36 -28.30 -12.08 3.29
N PHE A 37 -28.23 -11.04 4.12
CA PHE A 37 -27.67 -11.13 5.47
C PHE A 37 -28.60 -11.86 6.44
N ALA A 38 -29.92 -11.73 6.26
CA ALA A 38 -30.88 -12.52 7.01
C ALA A 38 -30.73 -14.01 6.69
N GLU A 39 -30.54 -14.38 5.41
CA GLU A 39 -30.23 -15.76 5.00
C GLU A 39 -28.86 -16.23 5.52
N PHE A 40 -27.84 -15.38 5.49
CA PHE A 40 -26.53 -15.70 6.07
C PHE A 40 -26.63 -15.99 7.58
N ALA A 41 -27.40 -15.20 8.33
CA ALA A 41 -27.66 -15.42 9.76
C ALA A 41 -28.42 -16.74 10.01
N LYS A 42 -29.39 -17.08 9.14
CA LYS A 42 -30.07 -18.39 9.18
C LYS A 42 -29.09 -19.52 8.92
N ALA A 43 -28.20 -19.40 7.92
CA ALA A 43 -27.19 -20.40 7.61
C ALA A 43 -26.21 -20.62 8.78
N LEU A 44 -25.77 -19.56 9.46
CA LEU A 44 -24.91 -19.65 10.65
C LEU A 44 -25.59 -20.33 11.85
N SER A 45 -26.92 -20.23 11.95
CA SER A 45 -27.70 -20.84 13.03
C SER A 45 -28.28 -22.21 12.66
N ALA A 46 -28.14 -22.63 11.41
CA ALA A 46 -28.62 -23.92 10.93
C ALA A 46 -27.92 -25.06 11.68
N PRO A 47 -28.67 -26.01 12.27
CA PRO A 47 -28.06 -27.18 12.87
C PRO A 47 -27.31 -27.98 11.79
N GLU A 48 -26.12 -28.50 12.10
CA GLU A 48 -25.25 -29.26 11.17
C GLU A 48 -25.94 -30.43 10.44
N ASN A 49 -27.11 -30.85 10.91
CA ASN A 49 -27.89 -31.96 10.38
C ASN A 49 -29.24 -31.52 9.77
N ALA A 50 -29.41 -30.24 9.40
CA ALA A 50 -30.68 -29.73 8.88
C ALA A 50 -31.06 -30.28 7.49
N SER A 51 -30.11 -30.78 6.69
CA SER A 51 -30.43 -31.60 5.50
C SER A 51 -30.67 -33.07 5.89
N ALA A 52 -31.69 -33.27 6.72
CA ALA A 52 -32.32 -34.57 6.89
C ALA A 52 -33.78 -34.37 7.36
N SER A 53 -34.54 -33.52 6.66
CA SER A 53 -35.99 -33.71 6.64
C SER A 53 -36.26 -35.05 5.98
N GLN A 54 -37.06 -35.89 6.62
CA GLN A 54 -37.31 -37.30 6.28
C GLN A 54 -38.03 -37.54 4.94
N ASP A 55 -38.14 -36.54 4.06
CA ASP A 55 -39.01 -36.61 2.87
C ASP A 55 -38.26 -36.70 1.53
N ASP A 56 -36.93 -36.78 1.52
CA ASP A 56 -36.19 -36.92 0.25
C ASP A 56 -35.24 -38.12 0.26
N LEU A 57 -35.81 -39.30 0.00
CA LEU A 57 -35.11 -40.58 -0.10
C LEU A 57 -34.60 -40.88 -1.53
N THR A 58 -34.65 -39.90 -2.45
CA THR A 58 -34.35 -40.15 -3.88
C THR A 58 -33.09 -39.48 -4.44
N THR A 59 -32.40 -38.63 -3.68
CA THR A 59 -31.13 -38.02 -4.12
C THR A 59 -29.92 -38.63 -3.40
N PRO A 60 -28.81 -38.95 -4.11
CA PRO A 60 -27.58 -39.41 -3.47
C PRO A 60 -27.08 -38.35 -2.49
N PRO A 61 -26.43 -38.75 -1.38
CA PRO A 61 -26.05 -37.82 -0.33
C PRO A 61 -25.10 -36.79 -0.90
N THR A 62 -25.56 -35.54 -1.01
CA THR A 62 -24.66 -34.41 -1.25
C THR A 62 -23.74 -34.35 -0.04
N VAL A 63 -22.49 -34.76 -0.20
CA VAL A 63 -21.46 -34.59 0.83
C VAL A 63 -21.34 -33.09 1.05
N PHE A 64 -21.94 -32.61 2.13
CA PHE A 64 -21.80 -31.22 2.54
C PHE A 64 -20.35 -31.05 3.00
N ILE A 65 -19.48 -30.67 2.07
CA ILE A 65 -18.12 -30.26 2.39
C ILE A 65 -18.24 -28.87 2.99
N THR A 66 -18.59 -28.80 4.27
CA THR A 66 -18.28 -27.62 5.06
C THR A 66 -16.79 -27.63 5.30
N ALA A 67 -16.08 -26.69 4.67
CA ALA A 67 -14.85 -26.20 5.26
C ALA A 67 -15.19 -25.82 6.71
N LEU A 68 -14.48 -26.39 7.68
CA LEU A 68 -14.48 -25.88 9.05
C LEU A 68 -14.03 -24.42 8.95
N ASN A 69 -14.99 -23.50 8.85
CA ASN A 69 -14.69 -22.08 8.82
C ASN A 69 -13.91 -21.76 10.10
N ASP A 70 -12.72 -21.17 9.96
CA ASP A 70 -11.90 -20.63 11.07
C ASP A 70 -12.64 -19.60 11.93
N TRP A 71 -13.85 -19.20 11.50
CA TRP A 71 -14.70 -18.19 12.09
C TRP A 71 -15.80 -18.76 12.99
N ARG A 72 -15.91 -20.09 13.13
CA ARG A 72 -16.98 -20.67 13.94
C ARG A 72 -16.67 -20.56 15.44
N PRO A 73 -17.62 -20.07 16.24
CA PRO A 73 -17.43 -19.99 17.68
C PRO A 73 -17.21 -21.38 18.31
N ILE A 74 -16.00 -21.58 18.84
CA ILE A 74 -15.49 -22.83 19.45
C ILE A 74 -16.43 -23.35 20.57
N ASN A 75 -17.13 -22.45 21.27
CA ASN A 75 -17.91 -22.78 22.47
C ASN A 75 -19.43 -22.57 22.31
N GLN A 76 -19.97 -22.65 21.08
CA GLN A 76 -21.41 -22.45 20.88
C GLN A 76 -22.23 -23.61 21.50
N ARG A 77 -22.99 -23.31 22.55
CA ARG A 77 -23.93 -24.27 23.16
C ARG A 77 -25.10 -24.54 22.21
N VAL A 78 -25.07 -25.68 21.51
CA VAL A 78 -26.20 -26.15 20.70
C VAL A 78 -27.33 -26.60 21.64
N ARG A 79 -28.53 -26.05 21.48
CA ARG A 79 -29.73 -26.51 22.21
C ARG A 79 -30.13 -27.90 21.71
N GLY A 80 -29.76 -28.93 22.46
CA GLY A 80 -30.23 -30.30 22.22
C GLY A 80 -31.76 -30.41 22.35
N ARG A 81 -32.41 -31.00 21.35
CA ARG A 81 -33.85 -31.29 21.34
C ARG A 81 -34.24 -32.11 22.59
N ARG A 82 -35.30 -31.69 23.31
CA ARG A 82 -35.96 -32.51 24.34
C ARG A 82 -36.42 -33.82 23.70
N LYS A 83 -35.71 -34.93 23.96
CA LYS A 83 -36.09 -36.26 23.49
C LYS A 83 -37.12 -36.87 24.45
N GLY A 84 -38.35 -37.02 23.97
CA GLY A 84 -39.28 -37.99 24.51
C GLY A 84 -38.80 -39.42 24.23
N SER A 85 -39.04 -40.28 25.22
CA SER A 85 -39.10 -41.75 25.15
C SER A 85 -37.85 -42.57 24.78
N SER A 86 -37.40 -43.30 25.80
CA SER A 86 -36.57 -44.53 25.85
C SER A 86 -35.84 -45.03 24.60
N LYS A 87 -34.53 -44.77 24.56
CA LYS A 87 -33.49 -45.79 24.33
C LYS A 87 -32.18 -45.22 24.87
N LYS A 88 -31.62 -45.84 25.92
CA LYS A 88 -30.27 -45.52 26.46
C LYS A 88 -29.24 -45.74 25.34
N ARG A 89 -29.04 -44.74 24.49
CA ARG A 89 -27.83 -44.65 23.66
C ARG A 89 -26.68 -44.43 24.63
N ARG A 90 -25.78 -45.41 24.72
CA ARG A 90 -24.49 -45.24 25.41
C ARG A 90 -23.85 -43.94 24.90
N PRO A 91 -23.24 -43.12 25.79
CA PRO A 91 -22.54 -41.92 25.33
C PRO A 91 -21.56 -42.35 24.23
N PRO A 92 -21.42 -41.59 23.13
CA PRO A 92 -20.39 -41.88 22.15
C PRO A 92 -19.09 -42.02 22.91
N ARG A 93 -18.40 -43.15 22.74
CA ARG A 93 -17.04 -43.32 23.25
C ARG A 93 -16.25 -42.21 22.59
N ARG A 94 -15.97 -41.16 23.36
CA ARG A 94 -15.03 -40.09 23.01
C ARG A 94 -13.82 -40.80 22.42
N GLY A 95 -13.56 -40.57 21.13
CA GLY A 95 -12.36 -41.10 20.48
C GLY A 95 -11.18 -40.78 21.37
N LYS A 96 -10.27 -41.74 21.54
CA LYS A 96 -8.99 -41.52 22.23
C LYS A 96 -8.46 -40.16 21.78
N ASP A 97 -8.19 -39.27 22.73
CA ASP A 97 -7.67 -37.93 22.48
C ASP A 97 -6.54 -38.01 21.44
N GLU A 98 -6.79 -37.51 20.23
CA GLU A 98 -5.77 -37.45 19.17
C GLU A 98 -4.67 -36.45 19.54
N ALA A 99 -5.01 -35.46 20.37
CA ALA A 99 -4.05 -34.66 21.13
C ALA A 99 -3.72 -35.39 22.44
N ARG A 100 -2.61 -36.13 22.48
CA ARG A 100 -2.03 -36.70 23.71
C ARG A 100 -1.59 -35.59 24.69
N GLU A 101 -2.54 -34.91 25.32
CA GLU A 101 -2.29 -33.98 26.42
C GLU A 101 -2.12 -34.76 27.73
N GLY A 102 -1.01 -35.52 27.83
CA GLY A 102 -0.64 -36.19 29.07
C GLY A 102 -0.14 -35.21 30.13
N PHE A 103 -0.07 -35.63 31.40
CA PHE A 103 0.49 -34.84 32.51
C PHE A 103 1.88 -34.24 32.19
N VAL A 104 2.70 -34.96 31.42
CA VAL A 104 4.02 -34.52 30.95
C VAL A 104 3.95 -33.28 30.06
N TYR A 105 2.93 -33.17 29.20
CA TYR A 105 2.71 -31.98 28.38
C TYR A 105 2.43 -30.76 29.26
N THR A 106 1.57 -30.89 30.27
CA THR A 106 1.29 -29.80 31.22
C THR A 106 2.52 -29.44 32.06
N LEU A 107 3.30 -30.43 32.51
CA LEU A 107 4.50 -30.22 33.32
C LEU A 107 5.61 -29.49 32.55
N LEU A 108 5.80 -29.80 31.26
CA LEU A 108 6.84 -29.18 30.42
C LEU A 108 6.40 -27.87 29.76
N LYS A 109 5.09 -27.72 29.46
CA LYS A 109 4.54 -26.53 28.80
C LYS A 109 4.77 -25.26 29.59
N TRP A 110 4.41 -25.24 30.88
CA TRP A 110 4.46 -24.00 31.67
C TRP A 110 5.88 -23.48 31.93
N PRO A 111 6.88 -24.33 32.28
CA PRO A 111 8.27 -23.88 32.37
C PRO A 111 8.84 -23.41 31.03
N LEU A 112 8.57 -24.14 29.94
CA LEU A 112 9.02 -23.73 28.59
C LEU A 112 8.42 -22.38 28.20
N LEU A 113 7.11 -22.22 28.43
CA LEU A 113 6.41 -20.96 28.17
C LEU A 113 6.95 -19.83 29.04
N GLY A 114 7.30 -20.10 30.30
CA GLY A 114 7.95 -19.15 31.20
C GLY A 114 9.33 -18.70 30.71
N VAL A 115 10.15 -19.63 30.20
CA VAL A 115 11.45 -19.31 29.59
C VAL A 115 11.26 -18.47 28.33
N VAL A 116 10.34 -18.86 27.44
CA VAL A 116 10.04 -18.11 26.21
C VAL A 116 9.55 -16.70 26.52
N PHE A 117 8.57 -16.56 27.42
CA PHE A 117 8.09 -15.23 27.82
C PHE A 117 9.15 -14.40 28.54
N GLY A 118 9.94 -15.02 29.42
CA GLY A 118 11.07 -14.35 30.07
C GLY A 118 12.09 -13.83 29.06
N TRP A 119 12.40 -14.63 28.03
CA TRP A 119 13.28 -14.23 26.94
C TRP A 119 12.71 -13.09 26.10
N ILE A 120 11.41 -13.16 25.75
CA ILE A 120 10.70 -12.08 25.05
C ILE A 120 10.72 -10.79 25.87
N VAL A 121 10.47 -10.87 27.18
CA VAL A 121 10.52 -9.70 28.08
C VAL A 121 11.94 -9.13 28.15
N LEU A 122 12.98 -9.96 28.24
CA LEU A 122 14.37 -9.52 28.26
C LEU A 122 14.75 -8.82 26.94
N LEU A 123 14.42 -9.42 25.80
CA LEU A 123 14.64 -8.82 24.49
C LEU A 123 13.85 -7.50 24.33
N GLY A 124 12.59 -7.50 24.79
CA GLY A 124 11.74 -6.31 24.80
C GLY A 124 12.32 -5.19 25.65
N ALA A 125 12.81 -5.51 26.86
CA ALA A 125 13.46 -4.55 27.75
C ALA A 125 14.76 -4.01 27.12
N GLY A 126 15.59 -4.89 26.55
CA GLY A 126 16.80 -4.50 25.82
C GLY A 126 16.49 -3.53 24.67
N TYR A 127 15.51 -3.86 23.83
CA TYR A 127 15.04 -2.99 22.77
C TYR A 127 14.54 -1.63 23.28
N MET A 128 13.74 -1.61 24.35
CA MET A 128 13.23 -0.39 24.95
C MET A 128 14.36 0.48 25.53
N LEU A 129 15.35 -0.13 26.17
CA LEU A 129 16.54 0.57 26.67
C LEU A 129 17.34 1.19 25.51
N THR A 130 17.55 0.46 24.42
CA THR A 130 18.20 1.00 23.22
C THR A 130 17.40 2.15 22.62
N ARG A 131 16.07 2.04 22.52
CA ARG A 131 15.21 3.12 22.03
C ARG A 131 15.23 4.34 22.94
N LEU A 132 15.21 4.14 24.25
CA LEU A 132 15.33 5.21 25.23
C LEU A 132 16.68 5.91 25.11
N TYR A 133 17.78 5.17 24.98
CA TYR A 133 19.11 5.72 24.74
C TYR A 133 19.13 6.59 23.47
N ILE A 134 18.64 6.07 22.35
CA ILE A 134 18.58 6.81 21.08
C ILE A 134 17.74 8.07 21.25
N TYR A 135 16.55 7.97 21.85
CA TYR A 135 15.67 9.12 22.11
C TYR A 135 16.35 10.20 22.97
N LEU A 136 17.02 9.80 24.06
CA LEU A 136 17.74 10.73 24.92
C LEU A 136 18.91 11.37 24.18
N TYR A 137 19.71 10.59 23.44
CA TYR A 137 20.82 11.12 22.65
C TYR A 137 20.35 12.07 21.55
N GLU A 138 19.28 11.72 20.85
CA GLU A 138 18.69 12.56 19.83
C GLU A 138 18.25 13.90 20.40
N ASN A 139 17.45 13.91 21.46
CA ASN A 139 16.94 15.16 22.04
C ASN A 139 18.01 15.97 22.79
N LEU A 140 18.96 15.30 23.44
CA LEU A 140 19.97 15.97 24.27
C LEU A 140 21.26 16.28 23.51
N VAL A 141 21.51 15.75 22.32
CA VAL A 141 22.77 16.01 21.60
C VAL A 141 22.49 16.43 20.17
N THR A 142 21.69 15.65 19.46
CA THR A 142 21.50 15.81 18.02
C THR A 142 20.61 17.00 17.68
N TRP A 143 19.50 17.13 18.38
CA TRP A 143 18.44 18.09 18.10
C TRP A 143 18.55 19.30 19.04
N ARG A 144 19.56 20.13 18.79
CA ARG A 144 19.78 21.39 19.52
C ARG A 144 19.98 22.57 18.58
N GLY A 145 19.64 23.76 19.08
CA GLY A 145 19.88 25.03 18.40
C GLY A 145 19.21 25.11 17.03
N LYS A 146 19.98 25.54 16.02
CA LYS A 146 19.48 25.77 14.65
C LYS A 146 18.93 24.49 14.00
N ARG A 147 19.55 23.33 14.24
CA ARG A 147 19.12 22.05 13.65
C ARG A 147 17.72 21.66 14.09
N GLU A 148 17.41 21.80 15.38
CA GLU A 148 16.08 21.50 15.90
C GLU A 148 15.04 22.51 15.44
N MET A 149 15.37 23.80 15.44
CA MET A 149 14.48 24.84 14.91
C MET A 149 14.08 24.58 13.45
N LEU A 150 15.04 24.18 12.60
CA LEU A 150 14.76 23.83 11.20
C LEU A 150 13.94 22.54 11.07
N ARG A 151 14.20 21.53 11.89
CA ARG A 151 13.41 20.29 11.91
C ARG A 151 11.96 20.56 12.35
N GLN A 152 11.76 21.35 13.40
CA GLN A 152 10.42 21.74 13.86
C GLN A 152 9.69 22.54 12.78
N ARG A 153 10.39 23.47 12.11
CA ARG A 153 9.83 24.20 10.98
C ARG A 153 9.42 23.27 9.85
N LEU A 154 10.23 22.27 9.51
CA LEU A 154 9.87 21.25 8.50
C LEU A 154 8.61 20.46 8.92
N GLN A 155 8.54 20.01 10.17
CA GLN A 155 7.43 19.21 10.70
C GLN A 155 6.13 19.99 10.85
N SER A 156 6.18 21.32 11.00
CA SER A 156 5.00 22.16 11.15
C SER A 156 4.34 22.56 9.82
N GLN A 157 4.96 22.26 8.67
CA GLN A 157 4.40 22.61 7.38
C GLN A 157 3.25 21.68 7.00
N THR A 158 2.10 22.27 6.64
CA THR A 158 0.92 21.56 6.15
C THR A 158 0.78 21.63 4.62
N ILE A 159 1.50 22.54 3.96
CA ILE A 159 1.49 22.74 2.52
C ILE A 159 2.78 22.16 1.94
N TYR A 160 2.65 21.34 0.88
CA TYR A 160 3.79 20.67 0.25
C TYR A 160 4.88 21.65 -0.23
N GLU A 161 4.50 22.76 -0.87
CA GLU A 161 5.47 23.74 -1.37
C GLU A 161 6.32 24.37 -0.26
N ASP A 162 5.70 24.64 0.90
CA ASP A 162 6.40 25.19 2.05
C ASP A 162 7.22 24.13 2.78
N TRP A 163 6.74 22.88 2.80
CA TRP A 163 7.52 21.73 3.24
C TRP A 163 8.79 21.56 2.40
N VAL A 164 8.70 21.69 1.07
CA VAL A 164 9.86 21.63 0.16
C VAL A 164 10.86 22.74 0.45
N LYS A 165 10.41 23.97 0.72
CA LYS A 165 11.31 25.08 1.12
C LYS A 165 12.03 24.76 2.43
N ALA A 166 11.29 24.33 3.46
CA ALA A 166 11.86 23.95 4.74
C ALA A 166 12.83 22.75 4.63
N ALA A 167 12.53 21.78 3.76
CA ALA A 167 13.37 20.61 3.52
C ALA A 167 14.71 21.00 2.90
N LYS A 168 14.70 21.91 1.93
CA LYS A 168 15.91 22.47 1.31
C LYS A 168 16.75 23.27 2.30
N GLU A 169 16.11 24.11 3.12
CA GLU A 169 16.82 24.86 4.17
C GLU A 169 17.49 23.92 5.19
N LEU A 170 16.84 22.81 5.54
CA LEU A 170 17.42 21.79 6.42
C LEU A 170 18.56 21.03 5.74
N ASP A 171 18.40 20.62 4.48
CA ASP A 171 19.45 19.96 3.69
C ASP A 171 20.69 20.86 3.56
N GLU A 172 20.51 22.16 3.32
CA GLU A 172 21.60 23.14 3.25
C GLU A 172 22.33 23.24 4.60
N HIS A 173 21.60 23.30 5.71
CA HIS A 173 22.21 23.37 7.04
C HIS A 173 22.98 22.09 7.42
N LEU A 174 22.50 20.92 7.01
CA LEU A 174 23.15 19.63 7.26
C LEU A 174 24.33 19.35 6.29
N GLY A 175 24.51 20.17 5.26
CA GLY A 175 25.53 19.97 4.23
C GLY A 175 25.17 18.91 3.18
N ASN A 176 23.92 18.46 3.15
CA ASN A 176 23.42 17.45 2.21
C ASN A 176 23.46 17.95 0.74
N GLU A 177 23.44 19.26 0.53
CA GLU A 177 23.61 19.87 -0.80
C GLU A 177 24.96 19.53 -1.44
N GLN A 178 26.03 19.40 -0.63
CA GLN A 178 27.33 18.98 -1.15
C GLN A 178 27.28 17.54 -1.66
N TRP A 179 26.52 16.67 -0.98
CA TRP A 179 26.30 15.30 -1.44
C TRP A 179 25.55 15.26 -2.77
N LYS A 180 24.57 16.15 -3.01
CA LYS A 180 23.85 16.23 -4.30
C LYS A 180 24.77 16.62 -5.47
N LYS A 181 25.76 17.48 -5.22
CA LYS A 181 26.76 17.95 -6.20
C LYS A 181 27.83 16.92 -6.51
N THR A 182 28.18 16.06 -5.56
CA THR A 182 29.13 14.98 -5.78
C THR A 182 28.45 13.83 -6.53
N ASP A 183 28.76 13.66 -7.80
CA ASP A 183 28.16 12.62 -8.65
C ASP A 183 28.49 11.20 -8.19
N GLU A 184 29.62 10.96 -7.53
CA GLU A 184 30.03 9.61 -7.17
C GLU A 184 29.22 9.05 -5.98
N TYR A 185 28.77 7.80 -6.10
CA TYR A 185 28.12 7.04 -5.04
C TYR A 185 28.20 5.54 -5.33
N ALA A 186 28.24 4.71 -4.28
CA ALA A 186 28.49 3.27 -4.42
C ALA A 186 27.33 2.49 -5.06
N TYR A 187 26.12 3.05 -5.06
CA TYR A 187 24.89 2.33 -5.41
C TYR A 187 24.38 2.60 -6.83
N TYR A 188 25.11 3.36 -7.65
CA TYR A 188 24.83 3.56 -9.08
C TYR A 188 26.10 3.90 -9.86
N ASP A 189 26.11 3.62 -11.17
CA ASP A 189 27.25 3.96 -12.04
C ASP A 189 27.12 5.39 -12.59
N SER A 190 27.61 6.34 -11.79
CA SER A 190 27.66 7.77 -12.14
C SER A 190 28.40 8.07 -13.45
N LYS A 191 29.45 7.31 -13.78
CA LYS A 191 30.24 7.52 -15.01
C LYS A 191 29.42 7.17 -16.23
N THR A 192 28.71 6.05 -16.19
CA THR A 192 27.83 5.64 -17.29
C THR A 192 26.64 6.58 -17.42
N VAL A 193 25.98 6.98 -16.32
CA VAL A 193 24.90 7.98 -16.37
C VAL A 193 25.35 9.27 -17.04
N ARG A 194 26.51 9.81 -16.63
CA ARG A 194 27.06 11.05 -17.21
C ARG A 194 27.29 10.92 -18.71
N ARG A 195 27.99 9.87 -19.14
CA ARG A 195 28.28 9.62 -20.56
C ARG A 195 27.01 9.49 -21.40
N VAL A 196 26.04 8.71 -20.93
CA VAL A 196 24.77 8.50 -21.65
C VAL A 196 24.00 9.81 -21.75
N LYS A 197 23.90 10.58 -20.67
CA LYS A 197 23.25 11.90 -20.67
C LYS A 197 23.89 12.85 -21.69
N GLU A 198 25.22 12.95 -21.71
CA GLU A 198 25.94 13.82 -22.64
C GLU A 198 25.77 13.40 -24.10
N GLN A 199 25.80 12.09 -24.37
CA GLN A 199 25.53 11.54 -25.70
C GLN A 199 24.08 11.82 -26.13
N MET A 200 23.11 11.62 -25.24
CA MET A 200 21.70 11.87 -25.50
C MET A 200 21.44 13.34 -25.82
N LEU A 201 22.00 14.25 -25.02
CA LEU A 201 21.92 15.70 -25.27
C LEU A 201 22.51 16.09 -26.63
N THR A 202 23.67 15.53 -26.97
CA THR A 202 24.34 15.81 -28.26
C THR A 202 23.49 15.33 -29.45
N LEU A 203 22.92 14.12 -29.35
CA LEU A 203 22.07 13.57 -30.39
C LEU A 203 20.73 14.30 -30.51
N ARG A 204 20.11 14.67 -29.38
CA ARG A 204 18.86 15.43 -29.34
C ARG A 204 19.01 16.79 -30.01
N THR A 205 20.02 17.56 -29.61
CA THR A 205 20.26 18.90 -30.18
C THR A 205 20.54 18.86 -31.67
N ARG A 206 21.29 17.85 -32.13
CA ARG A 206 21.52 17.62 -33.56
C ARG A 206 20.24 17.21 -34.31
N ALA A 207 19.45 16.30 -33.75
CA ALA A 207 18.18 15.88 -34.35
C ALA A 207 17.17 17.04 -34.44
N GLU A 208 17.15 17.94 -33.45
CA GLU A 208 16.34 19.17 -33.48
C GLU A 208 16.78 20.14 -34.57
N ALA A 209 18.08 20.27 -34.83
CA ALA A 209 18.59 21.09 -35.93
C ALA A 209 18.22 20.46 -37.29
N GLU A 210 18.39 19.15 -37.45
CA GLU A 210 18.04 18.40 -38.66
C GLU A 210 16.51 18.48 -38.96
N GLU A 211 15.66 18.53 -37.93
CA GLU A 211 14.20 18.72 -38.08
C GLU A 211 13.85 20.11 -38.65
N LYS A 212 14.60 21.15 -38.25
CA LYS A 212 14.36 22.54 -38.68
C LYS A 212 14.81 22.78 -40.12
N ASP A 213 15.92 22.18 -40.52
CA ASP A 213 16.55 22.48 -41.81
C ASP A 213 15.85 21.85 -43.02
N GLN A 214 14.85 20.97 -42.84
CA GLN A 214 14.10 20.25 -43.90
C GLN A 214 14.96 19.58 -44.99
N SER A 215 16.29 19.58 -44.87
CA SER A 215 17.20 19.03 -45.87
C SER A 215 17.18 17.52 -45.72
N SER A 216 16.40 16.87 -46.59
CA SER A 216 16.38 15.42 -46.73
C SER A 216 17.73 14.93 -47.27
N GLY A 217 18.68 14.75 -46.36
CA GLY A 217 19.92 14.05 -46.64
C GLY A 217 19.65 12.55 -46.81
N ASN A 218 19.25 12.16 -48.02
CA ASN A 218 19.08 10.74 -48.40
C ASN A 218 20.46 10.04 -48.38
N GLY A 219 20.79 9.37 -47.28
CA GLY A 219 21.92 8.43 -47.24
C GLY A 219 22.76 8.37 -45.95
N ARG A 220 22.53 9.25 -44.96
CA ARG A 220 23.17 9.15 -43.63
C ARG A 220 22.18 8.66 -42.59
N ILE A 221 22.65 7.87 -41.62
CA ILE A 221 21.91 7.58 -40.39
C ILE A 221 21.59 8.93 -39.77
N LYS A 222 20.29 9.22 -39.60
CA LYS A 222 19.85 10.49 -39.03
C LYS A 222 20.17 10.50 -37.55
N ALA A 223 20.45 11.67 -36.97
CA ALA A 223 20.71 11.76 -35.54
C ALA A 223 19.52 11.25 -34.71
N ILE A 224 18.30 11.34 -35.24
CA ILE A 224 17.08 10.81 -34.61
C ILE A 224 17.09 9.28 -34.48
N ASP A 225 17.68 8.55 -35.44
CA ASP A 225 17.74 7.08 -35.42
C ASP A 225 18.76 6.60 -34.37
N GLU A 226 19.88 7.32 -34.24
CA GLU A 226 20.87 7.08 -33.19
C GLU A 226 20.29 7.41 -31.80
N LEU A 227 19.58 8.53 -31.68
CA LEU A 227 18.89 8.91 -30.44
C LEU A 227 17.87 7.85 -30.04
N ARG A 228 17.07 7.36 -31.01
CA ARG A 228 16.11 6.27 -30.80
C ARG A 228 16.80 5.04 -30.21
N GLY A 229 17.88 4.59 -30.84
CA GLY A 229 18.64 3.41 -30.38
C GLY A 229 19.23 3.60 -28.98
N LEU A 230 19.75 4.80 -28.67
CA LEU A 230 20.29 5.11 -27.35
C LEU A 230 19.20 5.11 -26.27
N VAL A 231 18.06 5.77 -26.53
CA VAL A 231 16.93 5.81 -25.59
C VAL A 231 16.39 4.41 -25.34
N GLU A 232 16.21 3.60 -26.38
CA GLU A 232 15.75 2.21 -26.24
C GLU A 232 16.72 1.34 -25.41
N ALA A 233 18.02 1.60 -25.53
CA ALA A 233 19.05 0.88 -24.77
C ALA A 233 19.08 1.28 -23.28
N CYS A 234 18.79 2.54 -22.97
CA CYS A 234 18.97 3.13 -21.64
C CYS A 234 17.68 3.23 -20.80
N VAL A 235 16.50 3.33 -21.42
CA VAL A 235 15.23 3.40 -20.70
C VAL A 235 14.78 1.99 -20.32
N LYS A 236 15.32 1.52 -19.20
CA LYS A 236 15.09 0.19 -18.62
C LYS A 236 14.94 0.31 -17.11
N ASN A 237 14.24 -0.63 -16.50
CA ASN A 237 14.07 -0.68 -15.05
C ASN A 237 15.44 -0.60 -14.34
N ASN A 238 15.57 0.34 -13.41
CA ASN A 238 16.76 0.58 -12.61
C ASN A 238 18.07 0.60 -13.43
N PHE A 239 18.04 1.24 -14.62
CA PHE A 239 19.22 1.37 -15.47
C PHE A 239 20.41 1.89 -14.66
N VAL A 240 21.51 1.14 -14.65
CA VAL A 240 22.75 1.47 -13.93
C VAL A 240 22.58 1.88 -12.45
N GLY A 241 21.47 1.52 -11.80
CA GLY A 241 21.23 1.78 -10.37
C GLY A 241 20.62 3.15 -10.03
N PHE A 242 20.20 3.97 -10.99
CA PHE A 242 19.71 5.34 -10.68
C PHE A 242 18.39 5.35 -9.87
N GLU A 243 17.67 4.23 -9.80
CA GLU A 243 16.42 4.07 -9.03
C GLU A 243 16.66 3.48 -7.64
N ASN A 244 17.92 3.31 -7.21
CA ASN A 244 18.23 2.72 -5.91
C ASN A 244 17.66 3.58 -4.76
N PRO A 245 16.84 3.02 -3.84
CA PRO A 245 16.22 3.78 -2.76
C PRO A 245 17.19 4.58 -1.88
N ARG A 246 18.45 4.10 -1.75
CA ARG A 246 19.49 4.78 -0.96
C ARG A 246 19.82 6.17 -1.52
N LEU A 247 19.75 6.36 -2.85
CA LEU A 247 19.93 7.67 -3.48
C LEU A 247 18.85 8.69 -3.08
N TYR A 248 17.67 8.24 -2.68
CA TYR A 248 16.53 9.10 -2.37
C TYR A 248 16.31 9.26 -0.86
N SER A 249 17.24 8.73 -0.04
CA SER A 249 17.14 8.75 1.44
C SER A 249 18.25 9.56 2.12
N GLU A 250 19.21 10.08 1.36
CA GLU A 250 20.34 10.89 1.86
C GLU A 250 19.97 12.37 2.06
N THR A 251 18.90 12.83 1.39
CA THR A 251 18.45 14.23 1.43
C THR A 251 16.96 14.30 1.71
N TYR A 252 16.50 15.34 2.40
CA TYR A 252 15.08 15.53 2.67
C TYR A 252 14.28 15.85 1.40
N PHE A 253 14.89 16.54 0.42
CA PHE A 253 14.26 16.81 -0.85
C PHE A 253 15.20 16.61 -2.04
N GLY A 254 14.76 15.81 -3.02
CA GLY A 254 15.51 15.53 -4.24
C GLY A 254 16.52 14.39 -4.10
N THR A 255 17.45 14.30 -5.05
CA THR A 255 18.54 13.33 -5.09
C THR A 255 19.78 13.95 -5.75
N LYS A 256 20.74 13.14 -6.19
CA LYS A 256 21.91 13.57 -6.97
C LYS A 256 21.50 14.43 -8.18
N ASN A 257 22.20 15.55 -8.38
CA ASN A 257 21.93 16.46 -9.50
C ASN A 257 22.12 15.74 -10.85
N LEU A 258 23.13 14.88 -10.97
CA LEU A 258 23.37 14.08 -12.16
C LEU A 258 22.19 13.16 -12.52
N VAL A 259 21.57 12.53 -11.51
CA VAL A 259 20.42 11.63 -11.72
C VAL A 259 19.23 12.44 -12.20
N GLN A 260 18.94 13.58 -11.56
CA GLN A 260 17.85 14.47 -12.00
C GLN A 260 18.06 14.96 -13.43
N SER A 261 19.25 15.47 -13.76
CA SER A 261 19.56 15.95 -15.12
C SER A 261 19.49 14.83 -16.17
N TYR A 262 19.81 13.59 -15.80
CA TYR A 262 19.65 12.43 -16.69
C TYR A 262 18.17 12.13 -16.96
N VAL A 263 17.32 12.09 -15.92
CA VAL A 263 15.88 11.87 -16.07
C VAL A 263 15.23 12.97 -16.89
N ASP A 264 15.62 14.23 -16.66
CA ASP A 264 15.13 15.39 -17.42
C ASP A 264 15.49 15.27 -18.91
N GLU A 265 16.73 14.87 -19.23
CA GLU A 265 17.18 14.69 -20.62
C GLU A 265 16.51 13.50 -21.31
N VAL A 266 16.26 12.40 -20.59
CA VAL A 266 15.46 11.27 -21.09
C VAL A 266 14.05 11.72 -21.43
N SER A 267 13.40 12.49 -20.55
CA SER A 267 12.06 13.03 -20.77
C SER A 267 11.99 13.95 -21.99
N ALA A 268 12.97 14.86 -22.13
CA ALA A 268 13.09 15.75 -23.28
C ALA A 268 13.29 14.95 -24.59
N SER A 269 14.15 13.93 -24.57
CA SER A 269 14.43 13.08 -25.72
C SER A 269 13.22 12.23 -26.14
N LEU A 270 12.47 11.66 -25.18
CA LEU A 270 11.23 10.96 -25.46
C LEU A 270 10.17 11.88 -26.08
N THR A 271 10.08 13.12 -25.59
CA THR A 271 9.16 14.13 -26.12
C THR A 271 9.52 14.51 -27.57
N LEU A 272 10.82 14.64 -27.88
CA LEU A 272 11.28 14.85 -29.25
C LEU A 272 10.94 13.66 -30.15
N LEU A 273 11.27 12.44 -29.73
CA LEU A 273 11.02 11.22 -30.52
C LEU A 273 9.52 11.01 -30.81
N LEU A 274 8.65 11.35 -29.86
CA LEU A 274 7.21 11.28 -30.04
C LEU A 274 6.71 12.29 -31.10
N ASN A 275 7.21 13.52 -31.06
CA ASN A 275 6.71 14.62 -31.87
C ASN A 275 7.45 14.83 -33.20
N SER A 276 8.63 14.22 -33.38
CA SER A 276 9.46 14.37 -34.58
C SER A 276 8.73 13.85 -35.83
N ARG A 277 8.88 14.56 -36.95
CA ARG A 277 8.35 14.15 -38.26
C ARG A 277 9.37 13.32 -39.04
N GLN A 278 10.59 13.20 -38.53
CA GLN A 278 11.64 12.38 -39.14
C GLN A 278 11.41 10.88 -38.98
N LEU A 279 10.59 10.46 -38.00
CA LEU A 279 10.25 9.06 -37.72
C LEU A 279 8.86 8.69 -38.25
N THR A 280 8.73 7.47 -38.77
CA THR A 280 7.43 6.95 -39.17
C THR A 280 6.57 6.62 -37.94
N GLN A 281 5.25 6.52 -38.11
CA GLN A 281 4.36 6.13 -37.00
C GLN A 281 4.63 4.70 -36.52
N GLU A 282 5.09 3.81 -37.40
CA GLU A 282 5.43 2.42 -37.04
C GLU A 282 6.72 2.35 -36.20
N ASP A 283 7.73 3.17 -36.54
CA ASP A 283 8.96 3.30 -35.75
C ASP A 283 8.65 3.77 -34.32
N LYS A 284 7.78 4.79 -34.20
CA LYS A 284 7.34 5.30 -32.90
C LYS A 284 6.59 4.24 -32.11
N ARG A 285 5.64 3.55 -32.75
CA ARG A 285 4.87 2.48 -32.09
C ARG A 285 5.78 1.38 -31.55
N THR A 286 6.75 0.94 -32.36
CA THR A 286 7.71 -0.11 -31.97
C THR A 286 8.57 0.35 -30.81
N LEU A 287 9.13 1.55 -30.89
CA LEU A 287 9.94 2.15 -29.83
C LEU A 287 9.18 2.21 -28.50
N PHE A 288 7.99 2.83 -28.48
CA PHE A 288 7.23 3.01 -27.24
C PHE A 288 6.71 1.69 -26.68
N LYS A 289 6.42 0.70 -27.53
CA LYS A 289 6.11 -0.67 -27.08
C LYS A 289 7.30 -1.28 -26.35
N HIS A 290 8.51 -1.18 -26.92
CA HIS A 290 9.72 -1.72 -26.30
C HIS A 290 10.07 -0.99 -25.00
N ILE A 291 10.01 0.34 -25.00
CA ILE A 291 10.24 1.15 -23.79
C ILE A 291 9.23 0.77 -22.70
N HIS A 292 7.95 0.63 -23.04
CA HIS A 292 6.93 0.24 -22.07
C HIS A 292 7.21 -1.13 -21.45
N THR A 293 7.66 -2.11 -22.25
CA THR A 293 8.03 -3.44 -21.75
C THR A 293 9.32 -3.42 -20.92
N ASN A 294 10.32 -2.62 -21.31
CA ASN A 294 11.64 -2.61 -20.68
C ASN A 294 11.70 -1.77 -19.39
N PHE A 295 11.02 -0.61 -19.37
CA PHE A 295 10.97 0.26 -18.20
C PHE A 295 10.00 -0.28 -17.14
N GLY A 296 8.90 -0.87 -17.60
CA GLY A 296 7.84 -1.39 -16.75
C GLY A 296 6.81 -0.34 -16.37
N ARG A 297 5.98 -0.68 -15.39
CA ARG A 297 4.89 0.17 -14.88
C ARG A 297 5.02 0.32 -13.38
N THR A 298 4.80 1.54 -12.90
CA THR A 298 4.70 1.81 -11.47
C THR A 298 3.44 1.17 -10.90
N ALA A 299 3.56 0.55 -9.72
CA ALA A 299 2.45 0.01 -8.97
C ALA A 299 2.46 0.55 -7.54
N LEU A 300 1.27 0.84 -6.99
CA LEU A 300 1.09 1.18 -5.58
C LEU A 300 0.75 -0.10 -4.83
N CYS A 301 1.63 -0.53 -3.92
CA CYS A 301 1.48 -1.76 -3.15
C CYS A 301 1.16 -1.43 -1.68
N LEU A 302 -0.09 -1.69 -1.30
CA LEU A 302 -0.62 -1.37 0.03
C LEU A 302 -0.52 -2.60 0.95
N SER A 303 0.47 -2.61 1.85
CA SER A 303 0.62 -3.69 2.82
C SER A 303 -0.46 -3.64 3.90
N GLY A 304 -0.80 -4.80 4.45
CA GLY A 304 -1.59 -4.87 5.69
C GLY A 304 -0.86 -4.24 6.88
N GLY A 305 -1.58 -4.01 7.97
CA GLY A 305 -1.01 -3.43 9.19
C GLY A 305 -2.04 -3.16 10.28
N ALA A 306 -3.12 -3.95 10.34
CA ALA A 306 -4.29 -3.66 11.16
C ALA A 306 -4.77 -2.21 10.94
N THR A 307 -4.91 -1.41 12.00
CA THR A 307 -5.37 -0.02 11.94
C THR A 307 -4.41 0.92 11.21
N PHE A 308 -3.13 0.56 11.08
CA PHE A 308 -2.18 1.37 10.30
C PHE A 308 -2.44 1.34 8.79
N ALA A 309 -3.25 0.38 8.31
CA ALA A 309 -3.64 0.35 6.89
C ALA A 309 -4.42 1.62 6.48
N TYR A 310 -5.08 2.32 7.41
CA TYR A 310 -5.83 3.54 7.10
C TYR A 310 -4.92 4.73 6.72
N TYR A 311 -3.63 4.70 7.05
CA TYR A 311 -2.68 5.71 6.56
C TYR A 311 -2.54 5.68 5.03
N HIS A 312 -2.84 4.54 4.40
CA HIS A 312 -2.81 4.42 2.94
C HIS A 312 -3.79 5.37 2.24
N PHE A 313 -4.88 5.77 2.89
CA PHE A 313 -5.79 6.80 2.33
C PHE A 313 -5.08 8.14 2.14
N GLY A 314 -4.26 8.55 3.12
CA GLY A 314 -3.47 9.79 3.03
C GLY A 314 -2.40 9.70 1.95
N ILE A 315 -1.73 8.55 1.81
CA ILE A 315 -0.74 8.31 0.74
C ILE A 315 -1.43 8.37 -0.63
N ALA A 316 -2.58 7.70 -0.77
CA ALA A 316 -3.33 7.71 -2.01
C ALA A 316 -3.83 9.11 -2.37
N LYS A 317 -4.33 9.88 -1.40
CA LYS A 317 -4.74 11.27 -1.57
C LYS A 317 -3.56 12.14 -2.04
N ALA A 318 -2.40 12.03 -1.40
CA ALA A 318 -1.21 12.78 -1.79
C ALA A 318 -0.74 12.45 -3.22
N LEU A 319 -0.78 11.17 -3.61
CA LEU A 319 -0.46 10.75 -4.97
C LEU A 319 -1.51 11.24 -5.98
N LEU A 320 -2.78 11.19 -5.63
CA LEU A 320 -3.89 11.67 -6.46
C LEU A 320 -3.79 13.19 -6.71
N ASP A 321 -3.55 13.97 -5.65
CA ASP A 321 -3.39 15.44 -5.73
C ASP A 321 -2.15 15.85 -6.52
N ALA A 322 -1.12 14.99 -6.54
CA ALA A 322 0.06 15.18 -7.38
C ALA A 322 -0.13 14.72 -8.83
N SER A 323 -1.28 14.11 -9.17
CA SER A 323 -1.52 13.39 -10.44
C SER A 323 -0.49 12.28 -10.69
N LEU A 324 -0.08 11.60 -9.62
CA LEU A 324 0.91 10.51 -9.59
C LEU A 324 0.34 9.17 -9.11
N LEU A 325 -0.98 9.07 -8.90
CA LEU A 325 -1.61 7.80 -8.51
C LEU A 325 -1.44 6.77 -9.64
N PRO A 326 -0.76 5.63 -9.41
CA PRO A 326 -0.50 4.67 -10.47
C PRO A 326 -1.75 3.86 -10.82
N SER A 327 -1.84 3.44 -12.08
CA SER A 327 -2.94 2.62 -12.59
C SER A 327 -2.95 1.16 -12.10
N ILE A 328 -1.85 0.69 -11.51
CA ILE A 328 -1.77 -0.63 -10.90
C ILE A 328 -1.74 -0.45 -9.39
N ILE A 329 -2.78 -0.91 -8.72
CA ILE A 329 -2.90 -0.86 -7.26
C ILE A 329 -3.06 -2.28 -6.75
N THR A 330 -2.24 -2.67 -5.78
CA THR A 330 -2.30 -3.98 -5.12
C THR A 330 -2.44 -3.77 -3.63
N GLY A 331 -3.09 -4.70 -2.94
CA GLY A 331 -3.27 -4.61 -1.50
C GLY A 331 -3.36 -5.96 -0.82
N THR A 332 -2.94 -6.01 0.44
CA THR A 332 -3.01 -7.22 1.29
C THR A 332 -3.71 -6.91 2.61
N SER A 333 -4.60 -7.78 3.09
CA SER A 333 -5.36 -7.57 4.34
C SER A 333 -6.05 -6.19 4.37
N GLY A 334 -5.82 -5.36 5.40
CA GLY A 334 -6.37 -3.99 5.46
C GLY A 334 -5.97 -3.10 4.27
N GLY A 335 -4.79 -3.31 3.66
CA GLY A 335 -4.39 -2.62 2.44
C GLY A 335 -5.19 -3.06 1.21
N ALA A 336 -5.73 -4.28 1.19
CA ALA A 336 -6.61 -4.75 0.10
C ALA A 336 -7.95 -4.03 0.10
N LEU A 337 -8.49 -3.69 1.29
CA LEU A 337 -9.69 -2.88 1.41
C LEU A 337 -9.48 -1.48 0.83
N VAL A 338 -8.37 -0.83 1.18
CA VAL A 338 -8.01 0.48 0.61
C VAL A 338 -7.80 0.37 -0.90
N ALA A 339 -7.06 -0.64 -1.37
CA ALA A 339 -6.82 -0.87 -2.79
C ALA A 339 -8.13 -1.09 -3.58
N ALA A 340 -9.08 -1.85 -3.03
CA ALA A 340 -10.38 -2.08 -3.67
C ALA A 340 -11.18 -0.79 -3.81
N LEU A 341 -11.18 0.07 -2.79
CA LEU A 341 -11.81 1.38 -2.85
C LEU A 341 -11.13 2.27 -3.91
N LEU A 342 -9.80 2.30 -3.96
CA LEU A 342 -9.10 3.10 -4.98
C LEU A 342 -9.32 2.59 -6.41
N ALA A 343 -9.40 1.27 -6.60
CA ALA A 343 -9.49 0.66 -7.93
C ALA A 343 -10.90 0.62 -8.53
N THR A 344 -11.93 1.05 -7.80
CA THR A 344 -13.35 0.96 -8.20
C THR A 344 -13.99 2.32 -8.43
N ARG A 345 -13.19 3.39 -8.49
CA ARG A 345 -13.64 4.78 -8.67
C ARG A 345 -12.69 5.52 -9.61
N THR A 346 -13.21 6.55 -10.24
CA THR A 346 -12.44 7.50 -11.04
C THR A 346 -11.69 8.49 -10.16
N ASP A 347 -10.64 9.13 -10.69
CA ASP A 347 -9.86 10.14 -9.97
C ASP A 347 -10.73 11.28 -9.40
N ASP A 348 -11.75 11.72 -10.15
CA ASP A 348 -12.67 12.78 -9.72
C ASP A 348 -13.59 12.34 -8.57
N GLU A 349 -14.02 11.08 -8.55
CA GLU A 349 -14.77 10.49 -7.44
C GLU A 349 -13.87 10.32 -6.21
N LEU A 350 -12.63 9.86 -6.41
CA LEU A 350 -11.65 9.70 -5.33
C LEU A 350 -11.31 11.04 -4.66
N LYS A 351 -11.21 12.14 -5.42
CA LYS A 351 -10.95 13.47 -4.85
C LYS A 351 -12.04 13.94 -3.87
N LYS A 352 -13.29 13.53 -4.09
CA LYS A 352 -14.43 13.81 -3.20
C LYS A 352 -14.52 12.82 -2.04
N LEU A 353 -14.14 11.57 -2.27
CA LEU A 353 -14.22 10.47 -1.30
C LEU A 353 -13.08 10.47 -0.27
N LEU A 354 -11.85 10.80 -0.69
CA LEU A 354 -10.65 10.79 0.16
C LEU A 354 -10.54 12.05 1.02
N VAL A 355 -11.54 12.24 1.88
CA VAL A 355 -11.68 13.36 2.83
C VAL A 355 -11.80 12.82 4.27
N PRO A 356 -11.54 13.64 5.32
CA PRO A 356 -11.65 13.21 6.71
C PRO A 356 -12.97 12.53 7.09
N ALA A 357 -14.09 12.94 6.48
CA ALA A 357 -15.40 12.33 6.68
C ALA A 357 -15.42 10.83 6.36
N LEU A 358 -14.56 10.34 5.45
CA LEU A 358 -14.46 8.90 5.15
C LEU A 358 -14.20 8.05 6.40
N ALA A 359 -13.51 8.59 7.39
CA ALA A 359 -13.24 7.91 8.65
C ALA A 359 -14.52 7.44 9.38
N GLY A 360 -15.63 8.16 9.22
CA GLY A 360 -16.91 7.75 9.81
C GLY A 360 -17.52 6.49 9.21
N ARG A 361 -17.14 6.12 7.97
CA ARG A 361 -17.57 4.87 7.32
C ARG A 361 -16.65 3.69 7.65
N ILE A 362 -15.54 3.93 8.36
CA ILE A 362 -14.59 2.89 8.79
C ILE A 362 -15.05 2.35 10.15
N THR A 363 -16.03 1.45 10.13
CA THR A 363 -16.68 0.92 11.35
C THR A 363 -16.14 -0.45 11.81
N ALA A 364 -15.16 -1.01 11.10
CA ALA A 364 -14.57 -2.29 11.46
C ALA A 364 -14.06 -2.27 12.91
N CYS A 365 -14.45 -3.28 13.70
CA CYS A 365 -14.14 -3.38 15.14
C CYS A 365 -14.81 -2.32 16.04
N ALA A 366 -16.00 -1.81 15.69
CA ALA A 366 -16.72 -0.80 16.48
C ALA A 366 -17.08 -1.22 17.92
N ASP A 367 -17.16 -2.53 18.19
CA ASP A 367 -17.54 -3.02 19.52
C ASP A 367 -16.55 -2.60 20.63
N PRO A 368 -17.04 -2.07 21.76
CA PRO A 368 -16.20 -1.78 22.90
C PRO A 368 -15.64 -3.07 23.52
N PHE A 369 -14.51 -2.95 24.21
CA PHE A 369 -13.84 -4.09 24.83
C PHE A 369 -14.75 -4.98 25.66
N SER A 370 -15.66 -4.39 26.43
CA SER A 370 -16.62 -5.10 27.28
C SER A 370 -17.55 -6.03 26.50
N VAL A 371 -17.94 -5.64 25.27
CA VAL A 371 -18.85 -6.40 24.40
C VAL A 371 -18.09 -7.55 23.77
N TRP A 372 -16.99 -7.26 23.07
CA TRP A 372 -16.27 -8.32 22.36
C TRP A 372 -15.57 -9.28 23.32
N ALA A 373 -15.09 -8.84 24.50
CA ALA A 373 -14.48 -9.75 25.49
C ALA A 373 -15.52 -10.74 26.04
N ARG A 374 -16.76 -10.29 26.27
CA ARG A 374 -17.87 -11.17 26.66
C ARG A 374 -18.25 -12.13 25.54
N ARG A 375 -18.27 -11.66 24.27
CA ARG A 375 -18.49 -12.50 23.10
C ARG A 375 -17.40 -13.57 22.98
N TRP A 376 -16.14 -13.17 23.08
CA TRP A 376 -14.98 -14.05 23.03
C TRP A 376 -15.02 -15.09 24.13
N TYR A 377 -15.35 -14.71 25.37
CA TYR A 377 -15.48 -15.68 26.46
C TYR A 377 -16.60 -16.70 26.21
N LYS A 378 -17.78 -16.25 25.73
CA LYS A 378 -18.95 -17.13 25.52
C LYS A 378 -18.83 -18.02 24.29
N THR A 379 -18.26 -17.48 23.22
CA THR A 379 -18.34 -18.06 21.88
C THR A 379 -16.96 -18.41 21.32
N GLY A 380 -15.90 -17.74 21.76
CA GLY A 380 -14.56 -17.81 21.16
C GLY A 380 -14.33 -16.77 20.06
N ALA A 381 -15.39 -16.12 19.57
CA ALA A 381 -15.30 -15.12 18.51
C ALA A 381 -15.08 -13.70 19.08
N ARG A 382 -14.15 -12.95 18.47
CA ARG A 382 -13.97 -11.52 18.74
C ARG A 382 -15.09 -10.70 18.08
N PHE A 383 -15.32 -10.92 16.80
CA PHE A 383 -16.30 -10.16 16.01
C PHE A 383 -17.66 -10.84 16.00
N ASP A 384 -18.72 -10.04 15.80
CA ASP A 384 -20.03 -10.59 15.45
C ASP A 384 -19.99 -11.05 13.99
N SER A 385 -20.40 -12.28 13.70
CA SER A 385 -20.25 -12.85 12.37
C SER A 385 -21.14 -12.19 11.33
N VAL A 386 -22.32 -11.71 11.70
CA VAL A 386 -23.26 -11.07 10.76
C VAL A 386 -22.82 -9.64 10.52
N ASP A 387 -22.51 -8.90 11.59
CA ASP A 387 -22.01 -7.52 11.49
C ASP A 387 -20.67 -7.44 10.74
N TRP A 388 -19.77 -8.42 10.93
CA TRP A 388 -18.49 -8.47 10.22
C TRP A 388 -18.62 -8.86 8.75
N ALA A 389 -19.70 -9.55 8.39
CA ALA A 389 -19.94 -9.91 6.99
C ALA A 389 -20.57 -8.75 6.22
N LYS A 390 -21.32 -7.87 6.91
CA LYS A 390 -21.81 -6.59 6.40
C LYS A 390 -20.63 -5.62 6.22
#